data_AF-A0A662YCN9-F1
#
_entry.id   AF-A0A662YCN9-F1
#
_cell.length_a   1.000
_cell.length_b   1.000
_cell.length_c   1.000
_cell.angle_alpha   90.00
_cell.angle_beta   90.00
_cell.angle_gamma   90.00
#
_symmetry.space_group_name_H-M   'P 1'
#
loop_
_entity.id
_entity.type
_entity.pdbx_description
1 polymer ?
#
loop_
_entity_poly.entity_id
_entity_poly.type
_entity_poly.pdbx_seq_one_letter_code
_entity_poly.pdbx_strand_id
1 'polypeptide(L)'
;MGAGILRRKLTPQEPGALLRYPGIWKSRASLKDCNFTGTLPENAYFRNMELAIWYGCGAQGILHACARNRWYFVFGSQGIRHFKDIKLYQRYEVHTRNVYWDDDWLFLLAQFKCPDTGEIFAEGLSRCMLRHGRERVDSRLLYEEMGVHGLPHQHEMPEVIQKFLQWDAATEVNMKQTAEDNAVSFSTKRTPSFLSAYSMNLPFHGHGNH
;
A
#
# COMPACT_ATOMS: atom_id res chain seq x y z
N MET A 1 18.13 2.09 -5.22
CA MET A 1 18.86 1.65 -4.01
C MET A 1 19.94 2.64 -3.55
N GLY A 2 20.83 3.13 -4.43
CA GLY A 2 21.96 3.99 -4.03
C GLY A 2 21.62 5.32 -3.32
N ALA A 3 20.61 6.05 -3.80
CA ALA A 3 20.22 7.34 -3.21
C ALA A 3 19.68 7.23 -1.77
N GLY A 4 19.00 6.14 -1.43
CA GLY A 4 18.50 5.89 -0.06
C GLY A 4 19.62 5.61 0.93
N ILE A 5 20.63 4.84 0.51
CA ILE A 5 21.82 4.56 1.33
C ILE A 5 22.63 5.84 1.56
N LEU A 6 22.84 6.65 0.51
CA LEU A 6 23.57 7.92 0.62
C LEU A 6 22.84 8.88 1.57
N ARG A 7 21.51 9.01 1.43
CA ARG A 7 20.71 9.83 2.33
C ARG A 7 20.75 9.34 3.78
N ARG A 8 20.70 8.02 4.01
CA ARG A 8 20.83 7.46 5.38
C ARG A 8 22.20 7.74 6.00
N LYS A 9 23.26 7.78 5.20
CA LYS A 9 24.61 8.18 5.67
C LYS A 9 24.71 9.68 5.98
N LEU A 10 24.07 10.53 5.18
CA LEU A 10 24.11 11.99 5.33
C LEU A 10 23.12 12.51 6.39
N THR A 11 22.01 11.80 6.61
CA THR A 11 20.95 12.16 7.55
C THR A 11 20.42 10.88 8.19
N PRO A 12 21.14 10.30 9.18
CA PRO A 12 20.70 9.11 9.86
C PRO A 12 19.32 9.36 10.44
N GLN A 13 18.34 8.55 10.01
CA GLN A 13 17.01 8.59 10.58
C GLN A 13 17.01 7.74 11.85
N GLU A 14 16.43 8.28 12.92
CA GLU A 14 16.16 7.53 14.14
C GLU A 14 15.37 6.25 13.82
N PRO A 15 15.69 5.12 14.46
CA PRO A 15 14.92 3.88 14.35
C PRO A 15 13.42 4.13 14.56
N GLY A 16 12.58 3.61 13.67
CA GLY A 16 11.14 3.91 13.75
C GLY A 16 10.25 3.41 12.62
N ALA A 17 10.79 2.97 11.48
CA ALA A 17 10.08 2.18 10.44
C ALA A 17 8.63 2.62 10.11
N LEU A 18 8.40 3.90 9.86
CA LEU A 18 7.12 4.54 9.55
C LEU A 18 6.13 4.55 10.73
N LEU A 19 6.49 3.95 11.87
CA LEU A 19 5.70 3.87 13.07
C LEU A 19 5.87 5.12 13.94
N ARG A 20 7.12 5.46 14.28
CA ARG A 20 7.44 6.63 15.12
C ARG A 20 7.52 7.92 14.30
N TYR A 21 8.05 7.82 13.09
CA TYR A 21 8.30 8.96 12.22
C TYR A 21 7.67 8.72 10.85
N PRO A 22 6.77 9.62 10.38
CA PRO A 22 6.20 9.48 9.07
C PRO A 22 7.28 9.65 7.99
N GLY A 23 7.19 8.85 6.93
CA GLY A 23 7.91 9.12 5.69
C GLY A 23 7.28 10.33 5.00
N ILE A 24 8.04 11.42 4.88
CA ILE A 24 7.56 12.66 4.22
C ILE A 24 8.12 12.73 2.82
N TRP A 25 7.28 12.46 1.82
CA TRP A 25 7.62 12.65 0.42
C TRP A 25 7.10 13.99 -0.09
N LYS A 26 8.01 14.85 -0.58
CA LYS A 26 7.68 16.20 -1.05
C LYS A 26 7.56 16.21 -2.57
N SER A 27 6.50 16.82 -3.09
CA SER A 27 6.26 16.89 -4.52
C SER A 27 5.56 18.20 -4.91
N ARG A 28 5.44 18.41 -6.22
CA ARG A 28 4.68 19.51 -6.82
C ARG A 28 3.93 18.97 -8.03
N ALA A 29 2.64 19.29 -8.13
CA ALA A 29 1.85 18.91 -9.29
C ALA A 29 2.41 19.61 -10.54
N SER A 30 2.83 18.82 -11.53
CA SER A 30 3.34 19.35 -12.79
C SER A 30 2.28 19.33 -13.89
N LEU A 31 2.54 20.01 -15.01
CA LEU A 31 1.65 19.99 -16.18
C LEU A 31 1.40 18.56 -16.69
N LYS A 32 2.37 17.65 -16.54
CA LYS A 32 2.24 16.25 -16.96
C LYS A 32 1.44 15.40 -15.98
N ASP A 33 1.30 15.86 -14.75
CA ASP A 33 0.57 15.14 -13.71
C ASP A 33 -0.90 15.56 -13.65
N CYS A 34 -1.22 16.79 -14.07
CA CYS A 34 -2.58 17.31 -14.07
C CYS A 34 -3.36 16.94 -15.32
N ASN A 35 -4.68 16.82 -15.17
CA ASN A 35 -5.62 16.74 -16.27
C ASN A 35 -5.80 18.11 -16.96
N PHE A 36 -6.65 18.16 -17.99
CA PHE A 36 -6.95 19.41 -18.70
C PHE A 36 -7.61 20.50 -17.84
N THR A 37 -8.27 20.16 -16.73
CA THR A 37 -8.85 21.14 -15.81
C THR A 37 -7.83 21.73 -14.84
N GLY A 38 -6.55 21.31 -14.93
CA GLY A 38 -5.47 21.80 -14.10
C GLY A 38 -5.51 21.24 -12.68
N THR A 39 -6.12 20.08 -12.47
CA THR A 39 -6.14 19.36 -11.19
C THR A 39 -5.45 18.02 -11.29
N LEU A 40 -4.91 17.53 -10.18
CA LEU A 40 -4.37 16.20 -10.11
C LEU A 40 -5.52 15.18 -10.28
N PRO A 41 -5.46 14.27 -11.28
CA PRO A 41 -6.49 13.25 -11.48
C PRO A 41 -6.40 12.15 -10.42
N GLU A 42 -7.48 11.40 -10.24
CA GLU A 42 -7.62 10.35 -9.21
C GLU A 42 -6.46 9.33 -9.21
N ASN A 43 -6.14 8.77 -10.38
CA ASN A 43 -5.07 7.78 -10.54
C ASN A 43 -3.69 8.30 -10.12
N ALA A 44 -3.44 9.60 -10.26
CA ALA A 44 -2.19 10.20 -9.85
C ALA A 44 -2.04 10.20 -8.33
N TYR A 45 -3.13 10.30 -7.54
CA TYR A 45 -3.03 10.17 -6.09
C TYR A 45 -2.60 8.75 -5.68
N PHE A 46 -3.15 7.69 -6.27
CA PHE A 46 -2.72 6.32 -5.98
C PHE A 46 -1.22 6.12 -6.30
N ARG A 47 -0.79 6.57 -7.48
CA ARG A 47 0.63 6.53 -7.88
C ARG A 47 1.52 7.28 -6.88
N ASN A 48 1.10 8.47 -6.47
CA ASN A 48 1.85 9.31 -5.54
C ASN A 48 1.86 8.73 -4.11
N MET A 49 0.78 8.09 -3.68
CA MET A 49 0.71 7.35 -2.42
C MET A 49 1.71 6.19 -2.41
N GLU A 50 1.75 5.41 -3.47
CA GLU A 50 2.67 4.27 -3.56
C GLU A 50 4.14 4.73 -3.63
N LEU A 51 4.44 5.77 -4.42
CA LEU A 51 5.77 6.37 -4.45
C LEU A 51 6.21 6.89 -3.07
N ALA A 52 5.30 7.49 -2.30
CA ALA A 52 5.58 7.95 -0.94
C ALA A 52 5.90 6.78 0.01
N ILE A 53 5.17 5.66 -0.11
CA ILE A 53 5.45 4.43 0.65
C ILE A 53 6.86 3.92 0.32
N TRP A 54 7.18 3.75 -0.98
CA TRP A 54 8.50 3.27 -1.40
C TRP A 54 9.63 4.22 -0.98
N TYR A 55 9.38 5.53 -1.06
CA TYR A 55 10.32 6.55 -0.56
C TYR A 55 10.56 6.42 0.94
N GLY A 56 9.49 6.28 1.74
CA GLY A 56 9.56 6.08 3.18
C GLY A 56 10.35 4.81 3.54
N CYS A 57 10.01 3.69 2.89
CA CYS A 57 10.73 2.42 3.06
C CYS A 57 12.22 2.54 2.71
N GLY A 58 12.54 3.23 1.61
CA GLY A 58 13.93 3.42 1.18
C GLY A 58 14.72 4.32 2.11
N ALA A 59 14.11 5.42 2.58
CA ALA A 59 14.75 6.40 3.46
C ALA A 59 15.06 5.84 4.84
N GLN A 60 14.19 4.97 5.37
CA GLN A 60 14.35 4.40 6.69
C GLN A 60 15.19 3.12 6.68
N GLY A 61 15.37 2.48 5.53
CA GLY A 61 16.19 1.26 5.40
C GLY A 61 15.38 -0.04 5.37
N ILE A 62 14.05 0.04 5.38
CA ILE A 62 13.14 -1.11 5.21
C ILE A 62 13.47 -1.87 3.92
N LEU A 63 13.74 -1.17 2.81
CA LEU A 63 14.10 -1.86 1.56
C LEU A 63 15.41 -2.64 1.66
N HIS A 64 16.35 -2.19 2.48
CA HIS A 64 17.58 -2.92 2.72
C HIS A 64 17.31 -4.16 3.58
N ALA A 65 16.50 -4.05 4.64
CA ALA A 65 16.09 -5.18 5.47
C ALA A 65 15.36 -6.25 4.63
N CYS A 66 14.39 -5.82 3.81
CA CYS A 66 13.69 -6.71 2.89
C CYS A 66 14.65 -7.39 1.91
N ALA A 67 15.59 -6.67 1.30
CA ALA A 67 16.55 -7.26 0.38
C ALA A 67 17.47 -8.30 1.07
N ARG A 68 17.94 -8.00 2.29
CA ARG A 68 18.79 -8.90 3.08
C ARG A 68 18.08 -10.20 3.44
N ASN A 69 16.84 -10.09 3.89
CA ASN A 69 16.03 -11.21 4.35
C ASN A 69 15.20 -11.87 3.24
N ARG A 70 15.35 -11.40 1.99
CA ARG A 70 14.58 -11.84 0.81
C ARG A 70 13.07 -11.71 1.01
N TRP A 71 12.66 -10.68 1.76
CA TRP A 71 11.26 -10.32 1.93
C TRP A 71 10.79 -9.41 0.81
N TYR A 72 9.51 -9.50 0.48
CA TYR A 72 8.85 -8.59 -0.43
C TYR A 72 7.45 -8.22 0.08
N PHE A 73 7.00 -7.02 -0.25
CA PHE A 73 5.67 -6.54 0.10
C PHE A 73 4.62 -7.06 -0.88
N VAL A 74 3.46 -7.43 -0.34
CA VAL A 74 2.25 -7.70 -1.13
C VAL A 74 1.15 -6.78 -0.62
N PHE A 75 0.57 -5.99 -1.51
CA PHE A 75 -0.58 -5.16 -1.19
C PHE A 75 -1.87 -5.96 -1.38
N GLY A 76 -2.70 -6.02 -0.35
CA GLY A 76 -3.97 -6.73 -0.38
C GLY A 76 -5.12 -5.82 -0.82
N SER A 77 -5.18 -4.63 -0.24
CA SER A 77 -6.21 -3.64 -0.57
C SER A 77 -5.73 -2.23 -0.27
N GLN A 78 -6.29 -1.29 -1.02
CA GLN A 78 -5.99 0.12 -0.89
C GLN A 78 -7.26 0.93 -1.14
N GLY A 79 -7.42 2.04 -0.43
CA GLY A 79 -8.49 3.00 -0.64
C GLY A 79 -7.99 4.41 -0.46
N ILE A 80 -8.63 5.36 -1.13
CA ILE A 80 -8.32 6.78 -0.98
C ILE A 80 -9.59 7.59 -0.84
N ARG A 81 -9.56 8.55 0.09
CA ARG A 81 -10.60 9.55 0.27
C ARG A 81 -10.07 10.89 -0.21
N HIS A 82 -10.68 11.41 -1.28
CA HIS A 82 -10.43 12.76 -1.77
C HIS A 82 -11.23 13.76 -0.94
N PHE A 83 -10.59 14.86 -0.54
CA PHE A 83 -11.23 15.95 0.19
C PHE A 83 -11.14 17.29 -0.57
N LYS A 84 -9.94 17.63 -1.06
CA LYS A 84 -9.67 18.85 -1.84
C LYS A 84 -8.70 18.57 -2.97
N ASP A 85 -8.88 19.30 -4.07
CA ASP A 85 -8.02 19.16 -5.24
C ASP A 85 -6.64 19.78 -5.02
N ILE A 86 -5.61 19.05 -5.43
CA ILE A 86 -4.29 19.61 -5.70
C ILE A 86 -4.30 20.23 -7.10
N LYS A 87 -4.06 21.54 -7.17
CA LYS A 87 -4.04 22.33 -8.40
C LYS A 87 -2.67 22.30 -9.09
N LEU A 88 -2.64 22.65 -10.36
CA LEU A 88 -1.42 22.79 -11.15
C LEU A 88 -0.38 23.66 -10.43
N TYR A 89 0.87 23.19 -10.39
CA TYR A 89 2.00 23.80 -9.69
C TYR A 89 1.86 23.92 -8.16
N GLN A 90 0.79 23.42 -7.56
CA GLN A 90 0.64 23.37 -6.11
C GLN A 90 1.64 22.39 -5.50
N ARG A 91 2.32 22.82 -4.45
CA ARG A 91 3.18 21.96 -3.64
C ARG A 91 2.31 21.11 -2.72
N TYR A 92 2.72 19.86 -2.52
CA TYR A 92 2.12 18.99 -1.53
C TYR A 92 3.16 18.03 -0.95
N GLU A 93 2.88 17.54 0.25
CA GLU A 93 3.64 16.50 0.89
C GLU A 93 2.75 15.28 1.12
N VAL A 94 3.29 14.09 0.96
CA VAL A 94 2.63 12.84 1.32
C VAL A 94 3.31 12.31 2.57
N HIS A 95 2.55 12.27 3.66
CA HIS A 95 2.99 11.83 4.98
C HIS A 95 2.52 10.39 5.17
N THR A 96 3.44 9.43 5.08
CA THR A 96 3.16 8.00 5.20
C THR A 96 3.54 7.48 6.57
N ARG A 97 2.61 6.85 7.29
CA ARG A 97 2.86 6.21 8.58
C ARG A 97 2.21 4.83 8.67
N ASN A 98 2.82 3.90 9.40
CA ASN A 98 2.10 2.73 9.86
C ASN A 98 1.20 3.14 11.03
N VAL A 99 -0.11 2.91 10.89
CA VAL A 99 -1.12 3.22 11.91
C VAL A 99 -1.62 2.00 12.69
N TYR A 100 -1.38 0.80 12.17
CA TYR A 100 -1.79 -0.45 12.81
C TYR A 100 -1.01 -1.63 12.20
N TRP A 101 -0.70 -2.63 13.02
CA TRP A 101 -0.19 -3.90 12.54
C TRP A 101 -0.85 -5.04 13.31
N ASP A 102 -0.95 -6.18 12.64
CA ASP A 102 -1.23 -7.46 13.28
C ASP A 102 -0.07 -8.42 12.97
N ASP A 103 -0.29 -9.72 13.12
CA ASP A 103 0.73 -10.72 12.80
C ASP A 103 1.10 -10.72 11.31
N ASP A 104 0.13 -10.57 10.41
CA ASP A 104 0.33 -10.76 8.98
C ASP A 104 0.40 -9.43 8.20
N TRP A 105 -0.25 -8.39 8.70
CA TRP A 105 -0.54 -7.17 7.95
C TRP A 105 -0.03 -5.90 8.64
N LEU A 106 0.37 -4.97 7.80
CA LEU A 106 0.71 -3.58 8.10
C LEU A 106 -0.33 -2.68 7.44
N PHE A 107 -0.74 -1.62 8.13
CA PHE A 107 -1.71 -0.66 7.64
C PHE A 107 -1.06 0.72 7.52
N LEU A 108 -0.79 1.13 6.29
CA LEU A 108 -0.09 2.35 5.96
C LEU A 108 -1.09 3.45 5.62
N LEU A 109 -1.12 4.51 6.43
CA LEU A 109 -1.87 5.73 6.15
C LEU A 109 -0.98 6.71 5.40
N ALA A 110 -1.47 7.27 4.30
CA ALA A 110 -0.82 8.29 3.50
C ALA A 110 -1.68 9.56 3.46
N GLN A 111 -1.25 10.63 4.13
CA GLN A 111 -1.95 11.91 4.12
C GLN A 111 -1.30 12.88 3.14
N PHE A 112 -2.07 13.39 2.19
CA PHE A 112 -1.66 14.46 1.27
C PHE A 112 -1.93 15.81 1.93
N LYS A 113 -0.87 16.60 2.14
CA LYS A 113 -0.93 17.86 2.89
C LYS A 113 -0.35 19.02 2.12
N CYS A 114 -0.89 20.21 2.35
CA CYS A 114 -0.23 21.46 2.01
C CYS A 114 0.97 21.66 2.95
N PRO A 115 2.20 21.86 2.45
CA PRO A 115 3.36 22.10 3.30
C PRO A 115 3.26 23.43 4.07
N ASP A 116 2.57 24.42 3.51
CA ASP A 116 2.53 25.77 4.06
C ASP A 116 1.41 25.94 5.10
N THR A 117 0.25 25.30 4.87
CA THR A 117 -0.95 25.45 5.73
C THR A 117 -1.30 24.21 6.54
N GLY A 118 -0.71 23.06 6.24
CA GLY A 118 -1.07 21.76 6.84
C GLY A 118 -2.41 21.19 6.38
N GLU A 119 -3.10 21.88 5.47
CA GLU A 119 -4.41 21.48 4.95
C GLU A 119 -4.37 20.12 4.26
N ILE A 120 -5.34 19.25 4.56
CA ILE A 120 -5.47 17.93 3.95
C ILE A 120 -6.11 18.04 2.56
N PHE A 121 -5.50 17.41 1.56
CA PHE A 121 -6.08 17.24 0.23
C PHE A 121 -6.77 15.88 0.07
N ALA A 122 -6.11 14.83 0.55
CA ALA A 122 -6.60 13.46 0.46
C ALA A 122 -5.95 12.61 1.55
N GLU A 123 -6.59 11.48 1.85
CA GLU A 123 -6.05 10.46 2.75
C GLU A 123 -6.22 9.09 2.12
N GLY A 124 -5.12 8.35 2.02
CA GLY A 124 -5.09 6.97 1.54
C GLY A 124 -4.77 5.99 2.65
N LEU A 125 -5.35 4.81 2.58
CA LEU A 125 -5.05 3.68 3.46
C LEU A 125 -4.68 2.48 2.60
N SER A 126 -3.56 1.84 2.94
CA SER A 126 -3.07 0.65 2.28
C SER A 126 -2.87 -0.48 3.29
N ARG A 127 -3.41 -1.67 2.98
CA ARG A 127 -3.12 -2.90 3.70
C ARG A 127 -2.07 -3.69 2.93
N CYS A 128 -0.93 -3.95 3.55
CA CYS A 128 0.16 -4.71 2.95
C CYS A 128 0.76 -5.72 3.93
N MET A 129 1.34 -6.80 3.40
CA MET A 129 1.98 -7.85 4.18
C MET A 129 3.41 -8.09 3.68
N LEU A 130 4.26 -8.66 4.51
CA LEU A 130 5.56 -9.18 4.08
C LEU A 130 5.46 -10.67 3.76
N ARG A 131 6.19 -11.09 2.73
CA ARG A 131 6.33 -12.52 2.38
C ARG A 131 7.79 -12.89 2.18
N HIS A 132 8.09 -14.14 2.53
CA HIS A 132 9.34 -14.82 2.19
C HIS A 132 8.98 -16.06 1.36
N GLY A 133 9.27 -16.03 0.05
CA GLY A 133 8.76 -17.07 -0.85
C GLY A 133 7.23 -17.14 -0.82
N ARG A 134 6.67 -18.28 -0.41
CA ARG A 134 5.20 -18.47 -0.28
C ARG A 134 4.68 -18.19 1.14
N GLU A 135 5.57 -18.03 2.10
CA GLU A 135 5.20 -17.87 3.51
C GLU A 135 4.93 -16.41 3.85
N ARG A 136 4.07 -16.19 4.85
CA ARG A 136 3.84 -14.88 5.46
C ARG A 136 4.96 -14.63 6.46
N VAL A 137 5.39 -13.39 6.57
CA VAL A 137 6.38 -12.96 7.55
C VAL A 137 5.66 -12.12 8.58
N ASP A 138 5.90 -12.42 9.85
CA ASP A 138 5.39 -11.63 10.95
C ASP A 138 5.82 -10.16 10.79
N SER A 139 4.84 -9.27 10.74
CA SER A 139 5.04 -7.83 10.53
C SER A 139 5.99 -7.21 11.56
N ARG A 140 6.07 -7.77 12.77
CA ARG A 140 6.93 -7.29 13.87
C ARG A 140 8.40 -7.60 13.63
N LEU A 141 8.74 -8.66 12.90
CA LEU A 141 10.12 -8.97 12.55
C LEU A 141 10.76 -7.87 11.70
N LEU A 142 9.95 -7.20 10.86
CA LEU A 142 10.42 -6.00 10.17
C LEU A 142 10.81 -4.91 11.16
N TYR A 143 9.99 -4.66 12.18
CA TYR A 143 10.27 -3.65 13.18
C TYR A 143 11.51 -3.96 14.03
N GLU A 144 11.70 -5.24 14.38
CA GLU A 144 12.91 -5.71 15.06
C GLU A 144 14.17 -5.47 14.23
N GLU A 145 14.16 -5.79 12.94
CA GLU A 145 15.26 -5.49 11.99
C GLU A 145 15.55 -3.99 11.88
N MET A 146 14.52 -3.17 12.11
CA MET A 146 14.61 -1.71 12.09
C MET A 146 14.97 -1.11 13.45
N GLY A 147 15.29 -1.92 14.46
CA GLY A 147 15.70 -1.49 15.80
C GLY A 147 14.55 -1.05 16.71
N VAL A 148 13.31 -1.41 16.35
CA VAL A 148 12.11 -1.16 17.16
C VAL A 148 11.74 -2.45 17.88
N HIS A 149 12.14 -2.55 19.15
CA HIS A 149 11.91 -3.74 19.97
C HIS A 149 10.69 -3.60 20.88
N GLY A 150 10.12 -4.74 21.27
CA GLY A 150 9.05 -4.81 22.26
C GLY A 150 7.69 -4.29 21.77
N LEU A 151 7.42 -4.37 20.47
CA LEU A 151 6.09 -4.08 19.96
C LEU A 151 5.10 -5.13 20.50
N PRO A 152 3.92 -4.70 21.00
CA PRO A 152 2.91 -5.64 21.45
C PRO A 152 2.44 -6.51 20.29
N HIS A 153 2.11 -7.77 20.61
CA HIS A 153 1.47 -8.70 19.69
C HIS A 153 0.07 -8.23 19.30
N GLN A 154 -0.66 -7.69 20.28
CA GLN A 154 -1.99 -7.13 20.07
C GLN A 154 -2.07 -5.74 20.70
N HIS A 155 -2.62 -4.81 19.96
CA HIS A 155 -2.98 -3.49 20.47
C HIS A 155 -4.35 -3.07 19.95
N GLU A 156 -4.90 -1.98 20.50
CA GLU A 156 -6.22 -1.50 20.11
C GLU A 156 -6.23 -1.14 18.61
N MET A 157 -7.13 -1.79 17.86
CA MET A 157 -7.32 -1.55 16.44
C MET A 157 -8.13 -0.27 16.23
N PRO A 158 -7.56 0.76 15.57
CA PRO A 158 -8.28 2.02 15.33
C PRO A 158 -9.56 1.80 14.53
N GLU A 159 -10.63 2.56 14.84
CA GLU A 159 -11.94 2.41 14.19
C GLU A 159 -11.86 2.46 12.65
N VAL A 160 -11.04 3.37 12.11
CA VAL A 160 -10.84 3.49 10.65
C VAL A 160 -10.32 2.19 10.03
N ILE A 161 -9.48 1.43 10.74
CA ILE A 161 -8.97 0.14 10.28
C ILE A 161 -10.07 -0.92 10.36
N GLN A 162 -10.88 -0.92 11.43
CA GLN A 162 -12.02 -1.84 11.54
C GLN A 162 -13.00 -1.65 10.37
N LYS A 163 -13.35 -0.40 10.06
CA LYS A 163 -14.25 -0.07 8.95
C LYS A 163 -13.64 -0.42 7.59
N PHE A 164 -12.34 -0.19 7.42
CA PHE A 164 -11.62 -0.58 6.21
C PHE A 164 -11.64 -2.11 6.03
N LEU A 165 -11.39 -2.88 7.08
CA LEU A 165 -11.44 -4.34 7.03
C LEU A 165 -12.85 -4.89 6.76
N GLN A 166 -13.89 -4.23 7.29
CA GLN A 166 -15.28 -4.57 6.96
C GLN A 166 -15.57 -4.38 5.47
N TRP A 167 -15.13 -3.25 4.89
CA TRP A 167 -15.24 -3.01 3.46
C TRP A 167 -14.45 -4.04 2.64
N ASP A 168 -13.19 -4.29 3.01
CA ASP A 168 -12.32 -5.26 2.35
C ASP A 168 -12.93 -6.66 2.32
N ALA A 169 -13.40 -7.16 3.47
CA ALA A 169 -14.04 -8.47 3.56
C ALA A 169 -15.31 -8.57 2.68
N ALA A 170 -16.13 -7.52 2.65
CA ALA A 170 -17.30 -7.47 1.78
C ALA A 170 -16.91 -7.50 0.29
N THR A 171 -15.85 -6.79 -0.10
CA THR A 171 -15.35 -6.81 -1.48
C THR A 171 -14.77 -8.16 -1.88
N GLU A 172 -14.06 -8.84 -0.97
CA GLU A 172 -13.51 -10.18 -1.23
C GLU A 172 -14.61 -11.19 -1.54
N VAL A 173 -15.71 -11.19 -0.75
CA VAL A 173 -16.87 -12.05 -0.99
C VAL A 173 -17.47 -11.78 -2.37
N ASN A 174 -17.69 -10.51 -2.71
CA ASN A 174 -18.25 -10.12 -4.00
C ASN A 174 -17.34 -10.54 -5.18
N MET A 175 -16.02 -10.39 -5.04
CA MET A 175 -15.05 -10.80 -6.05
C MET A 175 -15.05 -12.33 -6.27
N LYS A 176 -15.11 -13.12 -5.20
CA LYS A 176 -15.17 -14.59 -5.28
C LYS A 176 -16.45 -15.06 -5.97
N GLN A 177 -17.60 -14.52 -5.55
CA GLN A 177 -18.88 -14.85 -6.16
C GLN A 177 -18.90 -14.50 -7.65
N THR A 178 -18.42 -13.30 -8.01
CA THR A 178 -18.33 -12.87 -9.41
C THR A 178 -17.40 -13.79 -10.22
N ALA A 179 -16.30 -14.26 -9.63
CA ALA A 179 -15.39 -15.19 -10.30
C ALA A 179 -16.04 -16.56 -10.54
N GLU A 180 -16.80 -17.08 -9.59
CA GLU A 180 -17.58 -18.33 -9.71
C GLU A 180 -18.66 -18.20 -10.79
N ASP A 181 -19.45 -17.12 -10.76
CA ASP A 181 -20.51 -16.85 -11.75
C ASP A 181 -19.94 -16.74 -13.17
N ASN A 182 -18.79 -16.08 -13.31
CA ASN A 182 -18.06 -15.99 -14.58
C ASN A 182 -17.57 -17.38 -15.02
N ALA A 183 -16.99 -18.18 -14.13
CA ALA A 183 -16.51 -19.51 -14.46
C ALA A 183 -17.62 -20.43 -15.00
N VAL A 184 -18.81 -20.39 -14.37
CA VAL A 184 -20.01 -21.11 -14.84
C VAL A 184 -20.49 -20.58 -16.20
N SER A 185 -20.49 -19.27 -16.40
CA SER A 185 -20.88 -18.64 -17.67
C SER A 185 -19.93 -19.00 -18.82
N PHE A 186 -18.62 -19.06 -18.56
CA PHE A 186 -17.62 -19.44 -19.56
C PHE A 186 -17.60 -20.93 -19.86
N SER A 187 -17.81 -21.81 -18.87
CA SER A 187 -17.90 -23.26 -19.12
C SER A 187 -19.11 -23.63 -19.98
N THR A 188 -20.18 -22.83 -19.90
CA THR A 188 -21.43 -23.05 -20.65
C THR A 188 -21.35 -22.48 -22.09
N LYS A 189 -20.47 -21.51 -22.35
CA LYS A 189 -20.25 -20.97 -23.70
C LYS A 189 -19.25 -21.84 -24.46
N ARG A 190 -19.71 -22.56 -25.49
CA ARG A 190 -18.80 -23.18 -26.50
C ARG A 190 -18.09 -22.07 -27.28
N THR A 191 -16.89 -21.69 -26.86
CA THR A 191 -16.01 -20.84 -27.65
C THR A 191 -15.41 -21.64 -28.82
N PRO A 192 -15.52 -21.19 -30.07
CA PRO A 192 -14.81 -21.84 -31.18
C PRO A 192 -13.29 -21.70 -30.99
N SER A 193 -12.54 -22.77 -31.33
CA SER A 193 -11.16 -22.96 -30.86
C SER A 193 -10.14 -21.90 -31.31
N PHE A 194 -10.48 -21.06 -32.30
CA PHE A 194 -9.58 -20.06 -32.86
C PHE A 194 -9.58 -18.70 -32.13
N LEU A 195 -10.49 -18.46 -31.17
CA LEU A 195 -10.55 -17.23 -30.36
C LEU A 195 -10.19 -17.44 -28.89
N SER A 196 -9.81 -18.65 -28.49
CA SER A 196 -9.41 -18.94 -27.11
C SER A 196 -8.02 -18.40 -26.83
N ALA A 197 -7.90 -17.08 -26.66
CA ALA A 197 -6.85 -16.54 -25.83
C ALA A 197 -7.06 -17.15 -24.44
N TYR A 198 -6.16 -18.06 -24.05
CA TYR A 198 -6.06 -18.56 -22.68
C TYR A 198 -6.00 -17.35 -21.74
N SER A 199 -7.15 -16.91 -21.22
CA SER A 199 -7.15 -16.00 -20.09
C SER A 199 -6.61 -16.83 -18.94
N MET A 200 -5.37 -16.59 -18.54
CA MET A 200 -4.81 -17.13 -17.31
C MET A 200 -5.53 -16.48 -16.12
N ASN A 201 -6.80 -16.80 -15.94
CA ASN A 201 -7.45 -16.67 -14.65
C ASN A 201 -6.79 -17.74 -13.79
N LEU A 202 -5.83 -17.31 -12.96
CA LEU A 202 -5.29 -18.16 -11.91
C LEU A 202 -6.48 -18.64 -11.08
N PRO A 203 -6.72 -19.95 -10.96
CA PRO A 203 -7.72 -20.44 -10.03
C PRO A 203 -7.26 -20.00 -8.64
N PHE A 204 -8.15 -19.32 -7.90
CA PHE A 204 -8.01 -19.23 -6.45
C PHE A 204 -8.13 -20.68 -5.94
N HIS A 205 -7.00 -21.38 -5.80
CA HIS A 205 -6.99 -22.71 -5.23
C HIS A 205 -7.55 -22.62 -3.81
N GLY A 206 -8.77 -23.14 -3.63
CA GLY A 206 -9.38 -23.34 -2.34
C GLY A 206 -8.46 -24.17 -1.46
N HIS A 207 -8.28 -23.75 -0.22
CA HIS A 207 -7.73 -24.63 0.81
C HIS A 207 -8.65 -25.84 0.93
N GLY A 208 -8.09 -27.02 0.71
CA GLY A 208 -8.74 -28.28 1.02
C GLY A 208 -9.01 -28.32 2.52
N ASN A 209 -10.27 -28.54 2.87
CA ASN A 209 -10.62 -29.11 4.16
C ASN A 209 -10.32 -30.62 4.11
N HIS A 210 -9.87 -31.12 5.26
CA HIS A 210 -9.61 -32.52 5.59
C HIS A 210 -10.69 -33.50 5.09
#